data_AF-A0A2P6QJM0-F1
#
_entry.id   AF-A0A2P6QJM0-F1
#
_cell.length_a   1.000
_cell.length_b   1.000
_cell.length_c   1.000
_cell.angle_alpha   90.00
_cell.angle_beta   90.00
_cell.angle_gamma   90.00
#
_symmetry.space_group_name_H-M   'P 1'
#
loop_
_entity.id
_entity.type
_entity.pdbx_description
1 polymer ?
#
loop_
_entity_poly.entity_id
_entity_poly.type
_entity_poly.pdbx_seq_one_letter_code
_entity_poly.pdbx_strand_id
1 'polypeptide(L)'
;MQVVRVQNLLHRGIGVHHAGLLPIVKEVVEMLFCRGVIKVVFDTLRKFDGKEFRQLLPGEYTKMAGRAGRRGLDKIGTVIVMCRDEILEERDLKHVIVGSATRLESQFRLTYIMIMHLLRVEELKVPIFFMSVPFIHIGERKQDRRSILNPFQIEEAKS
;
A
#
# COMPACT_ATOMS: atom_id res chain seq x y z
N MET A 1 -10.45 27.66 1.89
CA MET A 1 -9.66 26.84 2.85
C MET A 1 -10.16 25.40 2.82
N GLN A 2 -9.26 24.41 2.76
CA GLN A 2 -9.63 22.98 2.62
C GLN A 2 -10.62 22.49 3.70
N VAL A 3 -10.49 22.99 4.93
CA VAL A 3 -11.34 22.65 6.07
C VAL A 3 -12.82 22.96 5.82
N VAL A 4 -13.13 24.17 5.35
CA VAL A 4 -14.51 24.61 5.09
C VAL A 4 -15.17 23.74 4.01
N ARG A 5 -14.41 23.37 2.96
CA ARG A 5 -14.91 22.51 1.88
C ARG A 5 -15.26 21.12 2.40
N VAL A 6 -14.41 20.52 3.24
CA VAL A 6 -14.67 19.19 3.81
C VAL A 6 -15.81 19.25 4.83
N GLN A 7 -15.89 20.29 5.66
CA GLN A 7 -16.98 20.48 6.61
C GLN A 7 -18.36 20.50 5.91
N ASN A 8 -18.47 21.23 4.80
CA ASN A 8 -19.72 21.29 4.02
C ASN A 8 -20.12 19.92 3.45
N LEU A 9 -19.16 19.07 3.08
CA LEU A 9 -19.43 17.72 2.59
C LEU A 9 -19.81 16.77 3.73
N LEU A 10 -19.14 16.90 4.88
CA LEU A 10 -19.43 16.11 6.07
C LEU A 10 -20.86 16.37 6.60
N HIS A 11 -21.34 17.62 6.57
CA HIS A 11 -22.74 17.94 6.89
C HIS A 11 -23.75 17.26 5.97
N ARG A 12 -23.34 16.87 4.76
CA ARG A 12 -24.16 16.13 3.79
C ARG A 12 -23.99 14.61 3.89
N GLY A 13 -23.26 14.11 4.89
CA GLY A 13 -22.97 12.70 5.05
C GLY A 13 -21.86 12.18 4.12
N ILE A 14 -21.06 13.06 3.52
CA ILE A 14 -20.05 12.71 2.52
C ILE A 14 -18.65 13.04 3.04
N GLY A 15 -17.82 12.00 3.20
CA GLY A 15 -16.40 12.14 3.51
C GLY A 15 -15.57 12.11 2.24
N VAL A 16 -14.57 12.98 2.14
CA VAL A 16 -13.59 12.93 1.04
C VAL A 16 -12.29 12.33 1.57
N HIS A 17 -11.71 11.38 0.86
CA HIS A 17 -10.43 10.76 1.22
C HIS A 17 -9.47 10.83 0.01
N HIS A 18 -8.46 11.71 0.09
CA HIS A 18 -7.35 11.75 -0.87
C HIS A 18 -6.04 12.09 -0.13
N ALA A 19 -4.90 11.77 -0.75
CA ALA A 19 -3.57 11.92 -0.14
C ALA A 19 -3.18 13.38 0.17
N GLY A 20 -3.82 14.35 -0.48
CA GLY A 20 -3.58 15.79 -0.30
C GLY A 20 -4.34 16.43 0.87
N LEU A 21 -5.11 15.67 1.65
CA LEU A 21 -5.79 16.21 2.83
C LEU A 21 -4.82 16.38 3.99
N LEU A 22 -4.87 17.55 4.65
CA LEU A 22 -4.30 17.75 5.99
C LEU A 22 -4.53 16.53 6.91
N PRO A 23 -3.51 16.06 7.66
CA PRO A 23 -3.62 14.88 8.52
C PRO A 23 -4.83 14.93 9.47
N ILE A 24 -5.07 16.08 10.11
CA ILE A 24 -6.21 16.30 11.02
C ILE A 24 -7.56 16.08 10.32
N VAL A 25 -7.69 16.53 9.07
CA VAL A 25 -8.94 16.39 8.29
C VAL A 25 -9.16 14.94 7.89
N LYS A 26 -8.08 14.24 7.52
CA LYS A 26 -8.11 12.81 7.19
C LYS A 26 -8.54 11.97 8.39
N GLU A 27 -8.01 12.23 9.58
CA GLU A 27 -8.39 11.55 10.82
C GLU A 27 -9.88 11.73 11.15
N VAL A 28 -10.41 12.96 11.02
CA VAL A 28 -11.83 13.24 11.27
C VAL A 28 -12.73 12.50 10.27
N VAL A 29 -12.38 12.50 8.98
CA VAL A 29 -13.12 11.76 7.96
C VAL A 29 -13.08 10.25 8.26
N GLU A 30 -11.92 9.69 8.61
CA GLU A 30 -11.80 8.26 8.94
C GLU A 30 -12.61 7.90 10.21
N MET A 31 -12.60 8.75 11.23
CA MET A 31 -13.35 8.52 12.47
C MET A 31 -14.87 8.56 12.24
N LEU A 32 -15.37 9.57 11.53
CA LEU A 32 -16.79 9.69 11.18
C LEU A 32 -17.24 8.54 10.27
N PHE A 33 -16.35 8.10 9.37
CA PHE A 33 -16.61 6.95 8.52
C PHE A 33 -16.72 5.65 9.33
N CYS A 34 -15.80 5.39 10.26
CA CYS A 34 -15.86 4.24 11.16
C CYS A 34 -17.11 4.25 12.05
N ARG A 35 -17.62 5.43 12.41
CA ARG A 35 -18.91 5.58 13.13
C ARG A 35 -20.13 5.32 12.24
N GLY A 36 -19.96 5.24 10.91
CA GLY A 36 -21.03 4.99 9.94
C GLY A 36 -21.94 6.18 9.69
N VAL A 37 -21.53 7.38 10.08
CA VAL A 37 -22.31 8.61 9.87
C VAL A 37 -22.09 9.22 8.49
N ILE A 38 -21.06 8.79 7.76
CA ILE A 38 -20.74 9.27 6.42
C ILE A 38 -20.36 8.12 5.48
N LYS A 39 -20.52 8.33 4.16
CA LYS A 39 -19.96 7.48 3.11
C LYS A 39 -18.65 8.12 2.58
N VAL A 40 -17.64 7.31 2.27
CA VAL A 40 -16.33 7.80 1.78
C VAL A 40 -16.32 7.87 0.25
N VAL A 41 -15.85 9.02 -0.22
CA VAL A 41 -15.69 9.37 -1.62
C VAL A 41 -14.21 9.66 -1.87
N PHE A 42 -13.63 8.98 -2.84
CA PHE A 42 -12.28 9.25 -3.33
C PHE A 42 -12.34 10.38 -4.37
N ASP A 43 -11.66 11.50 -4.12
CA ASP A 43 -11.69 12.67 -5.03
C ASP A 43 -10.86 12.43 -6.30
N THR A 44 -9.77 11.67 -6.18
CA THR A 44 -8.89 11.29 -7.30
C THR A 44 -8.23 9.94 -7.02
N LEU A 45 -7.88 9.20 -8.07
CA LEU A 45 -7.06 7.98 -7.97
C LEU A 45 -5.56 8.26 -8.16
N ARG A 46 -5.12 9.49 -7.83
CA ARG A 46 -3.72 9.90 -7.89
C ARG A 46 -3.20 10.27 -6.51
N LYS A 47 -1.94 9.97 -6.27
CA LYS A 47 -1.22 10.25 -5.02
C LYS A 47 0.06 10.99 -5.33
N PHE A 48 0.35 12.00 -4.50
CA PHE A 48 1.65 12.69 -4.51
C PHE A 48 2.66 11.90 -3.69
N ASP A 49 3.78 11.53 -4.32
CA ASP A 49 4.84 10.74 -3.69
C ASP A 49 6.01 11.59 -3.17
N GLY A 50 5.84 12.91 -3.11
CA GLY A 50 6.89 13.86 -2.72
C GLY A 50 7.65 14.44 -3.92
N LYS A 51 7.52 13.84 -5.11
CA LYS A 51 8.11 14.32 -6.37
C LYS A 51 7.03 14.70 -7.38
N GLU A 52 6.14 13.76 -7.67
CA GLU A 52 5.08 13.93 -8.67
C GLU A 52 3.78 13.27 -8.22
N PHE A 53 2.68 13.64 -8.89
CA PHE A 53 1.40 12.97 -8.76
C PHE A 53 1.37 11.75 -9.67
N ARG A 54 1.40 10.55 -9.09
CA ARG A 54 1.25 9.28 -9.82
C ARG A 54 -0.08 8.60 -9.54
N GLN A 55 -0.47 7.64 -10.37
CA GLN A 55 -1.63 6.80 -10.09
C GLN A 55 -1.43 5.97 -8.80
N LEU A 56 -2.53 5.72 -8.10
CA LEU A 56 -2.53 4.85 -6.92
C LEU A 56 -2.15 3.43 -7.31
N LEU A 57 -1.31 2.79 -6.49
CA LEU A 57 -1.05 1.37 -6.64
C LEU A 57 -2.27 0.57 -6.21
N PRO A 58 -2.50 -0.63 -6.77
CA PRO A 58 -3.67 -1.46 -6.41
C PRO A 58 -3.72 -1.80 -4.91
N GLY A 59 -2.54 -2.00 -4.30
CA GLY A 59 -2.41 -2.22 -2.86
C GLY A 59 -2.74 -0.98 -2.02
N GLU A 60 -2.49 0.23 -2.53
CA GLU A 60 -2.86 1.49 -1.85
C GLU A 60 -4.38 1.68 -1.91
N TYR A 61 -4.98 1.49 -3.10
CA TYR A 61 -6.43 1.52 -3.29
C TYR A 61 -7.13 0.51 -2.37
N THR A 62 -6.71 -0.76 -2.39
CA THR A 62 -7.30 -1.82 -1.56
C THR A 62 -7.22 -1.50 -0.06
N LYS A 63 -6.12 -0.90 0.42
CA LYS A 63 -5.99 -0.48 1.82
C LYS A 63 -6.97 0.62 2.21
N MET A 64 -7.23 1.56 1.31
CA MET A 64 -8.17 2.66 1.56
C MET A 64 -9.62 2.20 1.38
N ALA A 65 -9.94 1.59 0.24
CA ALA A 65 -11.27 1.08 -0.09
C ALA A 65 -11.71 -0.08 0.83
N GLY A 66 -10.79 -0.94 1.26
CA GLY A 66 -11.07 -2.06 2.15
C GLY A 66 -11.54 -1.64 3.55
N ARG A 67 -11.33 -0.37 3.94
CA ARG A 67 -11.91 0.18 5.17
C ARG A 67 -13.40 0.49 5.03
N ALA A 68 -13.95 0.51 3.81
CA ALA A 68 -15.28 1.01 3.55
C ALA A 68 -16.45 0.16 4.10
N GLY A 69 -16.18 -1.04 4.61
CA GLY A 69 -17.18 -1.90 5.24
C GLY A 69 -16.88 -2.12 6.71
N ARG A 70 -17.85 -1.87 7.59
CA ARG A 70 -17.72 -2.21 9.02
C ARG A 70 -18.19 -3.64 9.26
N ARG A 71 -17.29 -4.47 9.77
CA ARG A 71 -17.56 -5.89 10.08
C ARG A 71 -18.74 -6.02 11.05
N GLY A 72 -19.78 -6.74 10.64
CA GLY A 72 -20.97 -6.99 11.45
C GLY A 72 -22.03 -5.88 11.47
N LEU A 73 -21.75 -4.70 10.90
CA LEU A 73 -22.71 -3.59 10.82
C LEU A 73 -23.17 -3.33 9.38
N ASP A 74 -22.25 -3.39 8.42
CA ASP A 74 -22.56 -3.12 7.01
C ASP A 74 -22.55 -4.44 6.22
N LYS A 75 -23.64 -4.72 5.48
CA LYS A 75 -23.69 -5.87 4.55
C LYS A 75 -22.75 -5.68 3.34
N ILE A 76 -22.54 -4.44 2.92
CA ILE A 76 -21.72 -4.05 1.77
C ILE A 76 -20.97 -2.76 2.12
N GLY A 77 -19.66 -2.72 1.88
CA GLY A 77 -18.86 -1.50 1.96
C GLY A 77 -18.98 -0.69 0.67
N THR A 78 -19.56 0.50 0.73
CA THR A 78 -19.75 1.35 -0.46
C THR A 78 -18.56 2.29 -0.61
N VAL A 79 -17.90 2.22 -1.77
CA VAL A 79 -16.82 3.11 -2.19
C VAL A 79 -17.27 3.87 -3.42
N ILE A 80 -17.13 5.20 -3.42
CA ILE A 80 -17.43 6.03 -4.58
C ILE A 80 -16.13 6.68 -5.04
N VAL A 81 -15.81 6.55 -6.32
CA VAL A 81 -14.68 7.24 -6.94
C VAL A 81 -15.23 8.40 -7.76
N MET A 82 -14.74 9.60 -7.49
CA MET A 82 -15.04 10.80 -8.27
C MET A 82 -13.93 11.00 -9.29
N CYS A 83 -14.31 11.19 -10.54
CA CYS A 83 -13.40 11.57 -11.62
C CYS A 83 -13.82 12.96 -12.10
N ARG A 84 -13.36 14.02 -11.41
CA ARG A 84 -13.71 15.40 -11.76
C ARG A 84 -12.86 16.00 -12.87
N ASP A 85 -11.56 15.77 -12.82
CA ASP A 85 -10.59 16.50 -13.66
C ASP A 85 -9.92 15.62 -14.71
N GLU A 86 -9.77 14.32 -14.47
CA GLU A 86 -9.14 13.36 -15.38
C GLU A 86 -10.00 12.09 -15.46
N ILE A 87 -10.44 11.75 -16.68
CA ILE A 87 -11.09 10.47 -16.95
C ILE A 87 -9.95 9.46 -17.16
N LEU A 88 -9.82 8.52 -16.23
CA LEU A 88 -8.87 7.41 -16.37
C LEU A 88 -9.36 6.46 -17.45
N GLU A 89 -8.44 5.97 -18.28
CA GLU A 89 -8.75 4.89 -19.20
C GLU A 89 -9.18 3.63 -18.44
N GLU A 90 -10.07 2.84 -19.05
CA GLU A 90 -10.59 1.61 -18.44
C GLU A 90 -9.47 0.66 -17.98
N ARG A 91 -8.37 0.60 -18.75
CA ARG A 91 -7.20 -0.24 -18.45
C ARG A 91 -6.55 0.15 -17.12
N ASP A 92 -6.31 1.44 -16.93
CA ASP A 92 -5.69 1.97 -15.72
C ASP A 92 -6.62 1.82 -14.52
N LEU A 93 -7.90 2.14 -14.69
CA LEU A 93 -8.89 1.97 -13.63
C LEU A 93 -9.00 0.50 -13.20
N LYS A 94 -9.05 -0.42 -14.17
CA LYS A 94 -9.08 -1.86 -13.91
C LYS A 94 -7.80 -2.33 -13.22
N HIS A 95 -6.66 -1.78 -13.59
CA HIS A 95 -5.40 -2.08 -12.91
C HIS A 95 -5.44 -1.61 -11.44
N VAL A 96 -5.89 -0.39 -11.16
CA VAL A 96 -5.98 0.12 -9.78
C VAL A 96 -6.96 -0.68 -8.92
N ILE A 97 -8.11 -1.08 -9.46
CA ILE A 97 -9.17 -1.76 -8.71
C ILE A 97 -8.90 -3.26 -8.54
N VAL A 98 -8.47 -3.94 -9.61
CA VAL A 98 -8.36 -5.42 -9.67
C VAL A 98 -6.90 -5.90 -9.64
N GLY A 99 -5.94 -4.98 -9.81
CA GLY A 99 -4.53 -5.32 -9.88
C GLY A 99 -4.02 -6.01 -8.61
N SER A 100 -3.01 -6.85 -8.79
CA SER A 100 -2.35 -7.53 -7.68
C SER A 100 -1.61 -6.51 -6.79
N ALA A 101 -1.69 -6.71 -5.48
CA ALA A 101 -0.94 -5.88 -4.53
C ALA A 101 0.58 -5.98 -4.78
N THR A 102 1.30 -4.86 -4.60
CA THR A 102 2.76 -4.81 -4.71
C THR A 102 3.40 -5.79 -3.74
N ARG A 103 4.42 -6.51 -4.22
CA ARG A 103 5.18 -7.43 -3.38
C ARG A 103 5.87 -6.66 -2.26
N LEU A 104 5.88 -7.25 -1.07
CA LEU A 104 6.59 -6.70 0.07
C LEU A 104 8.10 -6.89 -0.18
N GLU A 105 8.81 -5.78 -0.33
CA GLU A 105 10.27 -5.76 -0.49
C GLU A 105 10.92 -5.22 0.78
N SER A 106 12.10 -5.74 1.09
CA SER A 106 12.92 -5.23 2.19
C SER A 106 13.42 -3.84 1.87
N GLN A 107 13.08 -2.88 2.73
CA GLN A 107 13.64 -1.53 2.71
C GLN A 107 14.77 -1.38 3.75
N PHE A 108 15.29 -2.49 4.27
CA PHE A 108 16.37 -2.46 5.25
C PHE A 108 17.61 -1.80 4.64
N ARG A 109 18.08 -0.73 5.28
CA ARG A 109 19.33 -0.05 4.94
C ARG A 109 20.19 0.07 6.18
N LEU A 110 21.44 -0.34 6.05
CA LEU A 110 22.42 -0.15 7.12
C LEU A 110 22.74 1.35 7.22
N THR A 111 22.44 1.95 8.37
CA THR A 111 22.80 3.34 8.66
C THR A 111 23.96 3.37 9.64
N TYR A 112 24.80 4.41 9.57
CA TYR A 112 25.95 4.56 10.47
C TYR A 112 25.54 4.56 11.95
N ILE A 113 24.42 5.20 12.29
CA ILE A 113 23.87 5.21 13.65
C ILE A 113 23.56 3.78 14.14
N MET A 114 22.99 2.94 13.27
CA MET A 114 22.72 1.54 13.60
C MET A 114 24.01 0.75 13.84
N ILE A 115 25.06 0.98 13.03
CA ILE A 115 26.38 0.36 13.25
C ILE A 115 26.94 0.79 14.61
N MET A 116 26.90 2.08 14.92
CA MET A 116 27.40 2.62 16.19
C MET A 116 26.63 2.07 17.39
N HIS A 117 25.31 1.90 17.29
CA HIS A 117 24.51 1.24 18.33
C HIS A 117 24.87 -0.24 18.49
N LEU A 118 25.05 -0.97 17.39
CA LEU A 118 25.41 -2.39 17.43
C LEU A 118 26.81 -2.61 18.01
N LEU A 119 27.78 -1.75 17.69
CA LEU A 119 29.13 -1.81 18.26
C LEU A 119 29.17 -1.48 19.76
N ARG A 120 28.18 -0.74 20.27
CA ARG A 120 28.06 -0.43 21.71
C ARG A 120 27.54 -1.62 22.51
N VAL A 121 26.79 -2.51 21.87
CA VAL A 121 26.26 -3.73 22.51
C VAL A 121 27.29 -4.83 22.29
N GLU A 122 28.10 -5.13 23.31
CA GLU A 122 29.21 -6.10 23.23
C GLU A 122 28.78 -7.52 22.75
N GLU A 123 27.51 -7.86 22.91
CA GLU A 123 26.97 -9.20 22.62
C GLU A 123 26.51 -9.38 21.16
N LEU A 124 26.29 -8.31 20.38
CA LEU A 124 25.76 -8.39 19.01
C LEU A 124 26.79 -7.94 17.98
N LYS A 125 27.65 -8.88 17.56
CA LYS A 125 28.55 -8.65 16.42
C LYS A 125 27.72 -8.43 15.15
N VAL A 126 27.98 -7.34 14.43
CA VAL A 126 27.29 -6.93 13.19
C VAL A 126 27.04 -8.10 12.21
N PRO A 127 28.00 -9.02 11.94
CA PRO A 127 27.77 -10.14 11.04
C PRO A 127 26.64 -11.08 11.49
N ILE A 128 26.51 -11.34 12.79
CA ILE A 128 25.49 -12.23 13.36
C ILE A 128 24.11 -11.59 13.21
N PHE A 129 23.99 -10.29 13.46
CA PHE A 129 22.75 -9.55 13.21
C PHE A 129 22.32 -9.70 11.74
N PHE A 130 23.22 -9.44 10.79
CA PHE A 130 22.93 -9.56 9.35
C PHE A 130 22.48 -10.97 8.93
N MET A 131 23.14 -12.02 9.43
CA MET A 131 22.72 -13.41 9.12
C MET A 131 21.38 -13.78 9.77
N SER A 132 21.03 -13.16 10.89
CA SER A 132 19.79 -13.43 11.62
C SER A 132 18.56 -12.69 11.08
N VAL A 133 18.72 -11.59 10.33
CA VAL A 133 17.57 -10.85 9.80
C VAL A 133 16.97 -11.61 8.60
N PRO A 134 15.80 -12.27 8.77
CA PRO A 134 15.27 -13.18 7.74
C PRO A 134 14.83 -12.42 6.49
N PHE A 135 14.43 -11.16 6.65
CA PHE A 135 13.83 -10.35 5.60
C PHE A 135 14.83 -9.87 4.53
N ILE A 136 16.12 -9.80 4.86
CA ILE A 136 17.18 -9.40 3.92
C ILE A 136 17.40 -10.47 2.85
N HIS A 137 17.35 -11.75 3.23
CA HIS A 137 17.72 -12.89 2.38
C HIS A 137 16.56 -13.52 1.58
N ILE A 138 15.32 -13.06 1.79
CA ILE A 138 14.13 -13.63 1.12
C ILE A 138 14.10 -13.31 -0.39
N GLY A 139 14.71 -12.20 -0.81
CA GLY A 139 14.82 -11.83 -2.23
C GLY A 139 15.71 -12.78 -3.03
N GLU A 140 16.83 -13.22 -2.46
CA GLU A 140 17.83 -14.04 -3.16
C GLU A 140 17.44 -15.52 -3.28
N ARG A 141 16.76 -16.09 -2.27
CA ARG A 141 16.36 -17.53 -2.31
C ARG A 141 15.34 -17.90 -3.40
N LYS A 142 14.62 -16.92 -3.98
CA LYS A 142 13.63 -17.21 -5.04
C LYS A 142 14.24 -17.29 -6.44
N GLN A 143 15.41 -16.67 -6.67
CA GLN A 143 16.11 -16.78 -7.95
C GLN A 143 16.71 -18.19 -8.11
N ASP A 144 17.29 -18.72 -7.04
CA ASP A 144 18.05 -19.98 -7.04
C ASP A 144 17.17 -21.25 -7.10
N ARG A 145 15.92 -21.18 -6.63
CA ARG A 145 14.99 -22.33 -6.78
C ARG A 145 14.44 -22.54 -8.19
N ARG A 146 14.58 -21.56 -9.10
CA ARG A 146 14.14 -21.73 -10.50
C ARG A 146 15.22 -22.36 -11.38
N SER A 147 16.50 -22.29 -10.98
CA SER A 147 17.62 -22.93 -11.67
C SER A 147 17.80 -24.41 -11.33
N ILE A 148 17.19 -24.90 -10.25
CA ILE A 148 17.41 -26.27 -9.73
C ILE A 148 16.24 -27.24 -10.05
N LEU A 149 15.12 -26.74 -10.60
CA LEU A 149 14.02 -27.56 -11.08
C LEU A 149 14.02 -27.62 -12.62
N ASN A 150 14.96 -28.37 -13.19
CA ASN A 150 14.77 -29.15 -14.42
C ASN A 150 15.84 -30.25 -14.58
N PRO A 151 15.73 -31.39 -13.87
CA PRO A 151 16.48 -32.61 -14.24
C PRO A 151 15.71 -33.58 -15.14
N PHE A 152 14.51 -33.26 -15.65
CA PHE A 152 13.62 -34.24 -16.31
C PHE A 152 13.38 -34.04 -17.82
N GLN A 153 14.30 -33.40 -18.56
CA GLN A 153 14.23 -33.34 -20.03
C GLN A 153 15.55 -33.66 -20.76
N ILE A 154 16.37 -34.57 -20.22
CA ILE A 154 17.52 -35.13 -20.94
C ILE A 154 17.32 -36.65 -21.10
N GLU A 155 16.24 -37.08 -21.77
CA GLU A 155 16.10 -38.47 -22.21
C GLU A 155 15.17 -38.65 -23.44
N GLU A 156 15.13 -37.68 -24.36
CA GLU A 156 14.49 -37.84 -25.68
C GLU A 156 15.37 -37.29 -26.81
N ALA A 157 16.67 -37.54 -26.75
CA ALA A 157 17.61 -37.28 -27.84
C ALA A 157 18.65 -38.39 -27.97
N LYS A 158 18.20 -39.65 -27.88
CA LYS A 158 18.91 -40.85 -28.39
C LYS A 158 17.88 -41.94 -28.72
N SER A 159 17.19 -41.78 -29.84
CA SER A 159 16.81 -42.88 -30.72
C SER A 159 16.47 -42.34 -32.11
#